data_AF-A0A1Z8ZKU3-F1
#
_entry.id   AF-A0A1Z8ZKU3-F1
#
_cell.length_a   1.000
_cell.length_b   1.000
_cell.length_c   1.000
_cell.angle_alpha   90.00
_cell.angle_beta   90.00
_cell.angle_gamma   90.00
#
_symmetry.space_group_name_H-M   'P 1'
#
loop_
_entity.id
_entity.type
_entity.pdbx_description
1 polymer ?
#
loop_
_entity_poly.entity_id
_entity_poly.type
_entity_poly.pdbx_seq_one_letter_code
_entity_poly.pdbx_strand_id
1 'polypeptide(L)'
;MLNDTKLTKIIYDLNIMPISYDFGHFLVHADAIRQLTSKEALLDLTIRADNFRDFTLRDSSIDEHEKWWRIKSIILGCCSVLDTISNIKILKNYSPSINQKYDLPSNYDKMYHNKGEAITEKELLASMELYRPSRFMKLYQNGANFKIFKGTDHANQQIKLSLNSEYIVLTIRFSKYFAERNIDISEWFKFYEYLVAQGHTVVVIPDQEDCFRSR
;
A
#
# COMPACT_ATOMS: atom_id res chain seq x y z
N MET A 1 26.59 -23.82 -8.30
CA MET A 1 25.85 -22.94 -9.24
C MET A 1 24.81 -22.22 -8.40
N LEU A 2 24.94 -20.89 -8.25
CA LEU A 2 23.92 -20.08 -7.61
C LEU A 2 22.70 -20.12 -8.54
N ASN A 3 21.56 -20.64 -8.07
CA ASN A 3 20.31 -20.53 -8.82
C ASN A 3 20.01 -19.04 -8.98
N ASP A 4 20.01 -18.55 -10.23
CA ASP A 4 19.46 -17.23 -10.53
C ASP A 4 18.01 -17.21 -10.06
N THR A 5 17.76 -16.55 -8.93
CA THR A 5 16.41 -16.43 -8.39
C THR A 5 15.60 -15.66 -9.41
N LYS A 6 14.54 -16.29 -9.93
CA LYS A 6 13.65 -15.63 -10.90
C LYS A 6 13.02 -14.41 -10.22
N LEU A 7 13.01 -13.27 -10.89
CA LEU A 7 12.43 -12.03 -10.36
C LEU A 7 11.22 -11.61 -11.20
N THR A 8 10.18 -11.14 -10.54
CA THR A 8 9.05 -10.42 -11.13
C THR A 8 9.26 -8.94 -10.85
N LYS A 9 9.59 -8.18 -11.90
CA LYS A 9 9.89 -6.75 -11.80
C LYS A 9 8.61 -5.95 -11.77
N ILE A 10 8.39 -5.20 -10.69
CA ILE A 10 7.20 -4.37 -10.53
C ILE A 10 7.59 -2.92 -10.28
N ILE A 11 6.76 -1.98 -10.74
CA ILE A 11 6.95 -0.56 -10.49
C ILE A 11 5.68 0.10 -9.97
N TYR A 12 5.83 0.88 -8.90
CA TYR A 12 4.81 1.79 -8.39
C TYR A 12 5.23 3.22 -8.68
N ASP A 13 4.50 3.91 -9.55
CA ASP A 13 4.81 5.27 -9.96
C ASP A 13 3.98 6.29 -9.20
N LEU A 14 4.63 7.08 -8.34
CA LEU A 14 3.98 8.10 -7.52
C LEU A 14 3.54 9.33 -8.30
N ASN A 15 3.94 9.47 -9.57
CA ASN A 15 3.37 10.47 -10.48
C ASN A 15 1.93 10.13 -10.91
N ILE A 16 1.53 8.86 -10.78
CA ILE A 16 0.23 8.34 -11.21
C ILE A 16 -0.59 7.91 -9.99
N MET A 17 0.04 7.13 -9.12
CA MET A 17 -0.60 6.47 -7.99
C MET A 17 -0.37 7.23 -6.68
N PRO A 18 -1.32 7.21 -5.73
CA PRO A 18 -1.16 7.92 -4.48
C PRO A 18 -0.11 7.29 -3.57
N ILE A 19 0.52 8.12 -2.75
CA ILE A 19 1.28 7.69 -1.56
C ILE A 19 0.33 7.31 -0.40
N SER A 20 -0.55 6.33 -0.63
CA SER A 20 -1.58 5.84 0.29
C SER A 20 -1.57 4.32 0.38
N TYR A 21 -2.53 3.76 1.13
CA TYR A 21 -2.78 2.32 1.21
C TYR A 21 -3.27 1.68 -0.11
N ASP A 22 -3.53 2.45 -1.16
CA ASP A 22 -3.70 1.91 -2.53
C ASP A 22 -2.47 1.10 -2.97
N PHE A 23 -1.29 1.41 -2.41
CA PHE A 23 -0.08 0.61 -2.57
C PHE A 23 -0.22 -0.82 -2.06
N GLY A 24 -0.94 -1.04 -0.96
CA GLY A 24 -1.21 -2.38 -0.43
C GLY A 24 -2.02 -3.23 -1.40
N HIS A 25 -3.03 -2.63 -2.05
CA HIS A 25 -3.76 -3.28 -3.14
C HIS A 25 -2.84 -3.61 -4.31
N PHE A 26 -1.97 -2.68 -4.71
CA PHE A 26 -0.98 -2.94 -5.75
C PHE A 26 -0.08 -4.14 -5.44
N LEU A 27 0.42 -4.27 -4.20
CA LEU A 27 1.22 -5.44 -3.80
C LEU A 27 0.43 -6.74 -3.85
N VAL A 28 -0.84 -6.75 -3.42
CA VAL A 28 -1.72 -7.92 -3.53
C VAL A 28 -1.89 -8.32 -4.99
N HIS A 29 -2.07 -7.35 -5.89
CA HIS A 29 -2.18 -7.59 -7.33
C HIS A 29 -0.88 -8.17 -7.90
N ALA A 30 0.26 -7.56 -7.56
CA ALA A 30 1.58 -8.00 -7.99
C ALA A 30 1.87 -9.43 -7.55
N ASP A 31 1.63 -9.75 -6.28
CA ASP A 31 1.86 -11.09 -5.75
C ASP A 31 0.90 -12.11 -6.35
N ALA A 32 -0.36 -11.75 -6.59
CA ALA A 32 -1.31 -12.61 -7.29
C ALA A 32 -0.85 -12.97 -8.71
N ILE A 33 -0.34 -12.00 -9.48
CA ILE A 33 0.22 -12.24 -10.81
C ILE A 33 1.45 -13.15 -10.71
N ARG A 34 2.35 -12.89 -9.76
CA ARG A 34 3.53 -13.70 -9.49
C ARG A 34 3.15 -15.14 -9.18
N GLN A 35 2.19 -15.38 -8.29
CA GLN A 35 1.69 -16.71 -7.93
C GLN A 35 1.22 -17.51 -9.15
N LEU A 36 0.54 -16.87 -10.10
CA LEU A 36 -0.04 -17.54 -11.28
C LEU A 36 0.93 -17.69 -12.45
N THR A 37 1.93 -16.83 -12.56
CA THR A 37 2.84 -16.79 -13.73
C THR A 37 4.25 -17.28 -13.43
N SER A 38 4.71 -17.14 -12.19
CA SER A 38 6.08 -17.42 -11.76
C SER A 38 6.13 -17.62 -10.23
N LYS A 39 5.47 -18.67 -9.74
CA LYS A 39 5.26 -18.91 -8.30
C LYS A 39 6.53 -18.89 -7.44
N GLU A 40 7.65 -19.37 -7.99
CA GLU A 40 8.96 -19.41 -7.31
C GLU A 40 9.75 -18.10 -7.44
N ALA A 41 9.26 -17.13 -8.22
CA ALA A 41 9.91 -15.83 -8.33
C ALA A 41 9.66 -14.97 -7.09
N LEU A 42 10.57 -14.04 -6.82
CA LEU A 42 10.38 -12.96 -5.85
C LEU A 42 10.03 -11.65 -6.58
N LEU A 43 9.42 -10.70 -5.87
CA LEU A 43 9.12 -9.36 -6.36
C LEU A 43 10.37 -8.46 -6.27
N ASP A 44 10.78 -7.90 -7.41
CA ASP A 44 11.78 -6.84 -7.50
C ASP A 44 11.06 -5.50 -7.68
N LEU A 45 10.91 -4.76 -6.58
CA LEU A 45 10.06 -3.57 -6.49
C LEU A 45 10.85 -2.30 -6.79
N THR A 46 10.38 -1.53 -7.76
CA THR A 46 10.75 -0.13 -7.96
C THR A 46 9.63 0.80 -7.51
N ILE A 47 9.96 1.81 -6.70
CA ILE A 47 9.10 2.93 -6.37
C ILE A 47 9.67 4.15 -7.08
N ARG A 48 8.94 4.70 -8.03
CA ARG A 48 9.32 5.95 -8.69
C ARG A 48 8.77 7.11 -7.88
N ALA A 49 9.69 7.90 -7.31
CA ALA A 49 9.44 8.99 -6.37
C ALA A 49 10.24 10.26 -6.76
N ASP A 50 10.41 10.47 -8.07
CA ASP A 50 11.07 11.65 -8.65
C ASP A 50 10.15 12.87 -8.74
N ASN A 51 8.85 12.63 -8.58
CA ASN A 51 7.79 13.60 -8.38
C ASN A 51 6.56 12.87 -7.78
N PHE A 52 5.53 13.62 -7.39
CA PHE A 52 4.29 13.11 -6.82
C PHE A 52 3.12 13.61 -7.64
N ARG A 53 2.10 12.77 -7.81
CA ARG A 53 0.84 13.15 -8.44
C ARG A 53 0.24 14.34 -7.69
N ASP A 54 -0.48 15.18 -8.43
CA ASP A 54 -1.17 16.34 -7.90
C ASP A 54 -2.56 16.42 -8.54
N PHE A 55 -3.45 15.51 -8.15
CA PHE A 55 -4.75 15.33 -8.81
C PHE A 55 -5.94 15.55 -7.88
N THR A 56 -5.81 15.16 -6.61
CA THR A 56 -6.84 15.38 -5.60
C THR A 56 -6.44 16.51 -4.65
N LEU A 57 -7.41 17.17 -4.02
CA LEU A 57 -7.17 18.18 -2.98
C LEU A 57 -6.18 17.67 -1.92
N ARG A 58 -6.30 16.40 -1.54
CA ARG A 58 -5.35 15.75 -0.63
C ARG A 58 -3.93 15.79 -1.19
N ASP A 59 -3.72 15.39 -2.45
CA ASP A 59 -2.38 15.34 -3.05
C ASP A 59 -1.70 16.71 -3.06
N SER A 60 -2.47 17.77 -3.38
CA SER A 60 -2.01 19.16 -3.40
C SER A 60 -1.71 19.72 -2.01
N SER A 61 -2.45 19.26 -0.99
CA SER A 61 -2.33 19.73 0.40
C SER A 61 -1.22 19.05 1.22
N ILE A 62 -0.65 17.94 0.73
CA ILE A 62 0.44 17.24 1.42
C ILE A 62 1.78 17.90 1.05
N ASP A 63 2.50 18.37 2.07
CA ASP A 63 3.85 18.90 1.90
C ASP A 63 4.90 17.82 1.60
N GLU A 64 6.11 18.24 1.21
CA GLU A 64 7.17 17.31 0.84
C GLU A 64 7.63 16.42 2.01
N HIS A 65 7.66 16.93 3.24
CA HIS A 65 8.07 16.15 4.41
C HIS A 65 7.08 15.03 4.70
N GLU A 66 5.79 15.33 4.68
CA GLU A 66 4.73 14.33 4.83
C GLU A 66 4.72 13.34 3.67
N LYS A 67 4.99 13.77 2.43
CA LYS A 67 5.16 12.86 1.27
C LYS A 67 6.21 11.78 1.55
N TRP A 68 7.40 12.19 2.02
CA TRP A 68 8.47 11.26 2.36
C TRP A 68 8.17 10.43 3.61
N TRP A 69 7.50 11.00 4.61
CA TRP A 69 7.03 10.24 5.76
C TRP A 69 6.04 9.14 5.33
N ARG A 70 5.11 9.43 4.41
CA ARG A 70 4.15 8.43 3.88
C ARG A 70 4.86 7.32 3.12
N ILE A 71 5.89 7.62 2.33
CA ILE A 71 6.74 6.58 1.70
C ILE A 71 7.31 5.65 2.77
N LYS A 72 7.87 6.19 3.86
CA LYS A 72 8.47 5.38 4.93
C LYS A 72 7.43 4.57 5.71
N SER A 73 6.37 5.23 6.16
CA SER A 73 5.41 4.66 7.11
C SER A 73 4.36 3.78 6.43
N ILE A 74 3.96 4.10 5.19
CA ILE A 74 2.95 3.35 4.43
C ILE A 74 3.63 2.40 3.46
N ILE A 75 4.37 2.93 2.48
CA ILE A 75 4.88 2.11 1.37
C ILE A 75 5.90 1.09 1.90
N LEU A 76 6.96 1.55 2.56
CA LEU A 76 7.95 0.63 3.15
C LEU A 76 7.37 -0.19 4.31
N GLY A 77 6.39 0.36 5.04
CA GLY A 77 5.61 -0.37 6.03
C GLY A 77 4.94 -1.62 5.43
N CYS A 78 4.19 -1.46 4.34
CA CYS A 78 3.58 -2.58 3.61
C CYS A 78 4.62 -3.56 3.07
N CYS A 79 5.78 -3.07 2.60
CA CYS A 79 6.85 -3.96 2.15
C CYS A 79 7.45 -4.80 3.28
N SER A 80 7.55 -4.25 4.49
CA SER A 80 8.19 -4.93 5.63
C SER A 80 7.42 -6.15 6.16
N VAL A 81 6.15 -6.30 5.77
CA VAL A 81 5.26 -7.39 6.19
C VAL A 81 4.98 -8.38 5.04
N LEU A 82 5.80 -8.35 3.99
CA LEU A 82 5.66 -9.22 2.82
C LEU A 82 6.99 -9.92 2.49
N ASP A 83 7.04 -11.23 2.73
CA ASP A 83 8.26 -12.04 2.55
C ASP A 83 8.62 -12.30 1.08
N THR A 84 7.74 -11.93 0.14
CA THR A 84 7.92 -12.20 -1.29
C THR A 84 8.69 -11.10 -2.01
N ILE A 85 9.06 -10.01 -1.33
CA ILE A 85 9.86 -8.92 -1.92
C ILE A 85 11.35 -9.20 -1.71
N SER A 86 12.11 -9.30 -2.79
CA SER A 86 13.57 -9.48 -2.72
C SER A 86 14.34 -8.17 -2.62
N ASN A 87 13.87 -7.15 -3.35
CA ASN A 87 14.57 -5.86 -3.49
C ASN A 87 13.56 -4.73 -3.53
N ILE A 88 13.96 -3.58 -2.97
CA ILE A 88 13.19 -2.33 -3.01
C ILE A 88 14.12 -1.22 -3.49
N LYS A 89 13.76 -0.57 -4.59
CA LYS A 89 14.49 0.56 -5.15
C LYS A 89 13.59 1.79 -5.18
N ILE A 90 14.00 2.86 -4.49
CA ILE A 90 13.31 4.16 -4.55
C ILE A 90 14.09 5.08 -5.49
N LEU A 91 13.46 5.49 -6.58
CA LEU A 91 14.06 6.36 -7.59
C LEU A 91 13.62 7.80 -7.36
N LYS A 92 14.53 8.63 -6.83
CA LYS A 92 14.32 10.09 -6.68
C LYS A 92 14.56 10.88 -7.96
N ASN A 93 15.21 10.25 -8.93
CA ASN A 93 15.39 10.76 -10.28
C ASN A 93 15.17 9.56 -11.21
N TYR A 94 14.11 9.59 -11.99
CA TYR A 94 13.80 8.54 -12.95
C TYR A 94 14.25 8.97 -14.34
N SER A 95 15.05 8.13 -14.98
CA SER A 95 15.31 8.22 -16.41
C SER A 95 15.01 6.84 -16.99
N PRO A 96 14.09 6.73 -17.97
CA PRO A 96 13.82 5.45 -18.61
C PRO A 96 15.07 5.01 -19.35
N SER A 97 15.52 3.77 -19.11
CA SER A 97 16.54 3.16 -19.98
C SER A 97 15.85 2.45 -21.14
N ILE A 98 16.51 2.41 -22.31
CA ILE A 98 15.98 1.91 -23.59
C ILE A 98 15.36 0.49 -23.50
N ASN A 99 15.72 -0.30 -22.47
CA ASN A 99 15.24 -1.67 -22.28
C ASN A 99 14.65 -1.94 -20.88
N GLN A 100 14.25 -0.91 -20.13
CA GLN A 100 13.63 -1.12 -18.82
C GLN A 100 12.21 -1.64 -18.98
N LYS A 101 12.01 -2.93 -18.67
CA LYS A 101 10.70 -3.58 -18.70
C LYS A 101 10.27 -3.98 -17.30
N TYR A 102 8.98 -3.78 -17.04
CA TYR A 102 8.29 -4.20 -15.83
C TYR A 102 7.21 -5.21 -16.19
N ASP A 103 7.07 -6.22 -15.35
CA ASP A 103 5.99 -7.21 -15.45
C ASP A 103 4.67 -6.61 -14.96
N LEU A 104 4.72 -5.67 -14.01
CA LEU A 104 3.56 -4.89 -13.56
C LEU A 104 3.91 -3.41 -13.27
N PRO A 105 3.09 -2.45 -13.74
CA PRO A 105 2.04 -2.64 -14.74
C PRO A 105 2.61 -3.08 -16.09
N SER A 106 1.85 -3.93 -16.80
CA SER A 106 2.20 -4.33 -18.16
C SER A 106 2.22 -3.11 -19.08
N ASN A 107 3.27 -2.96 -19.90
CA ASN A 107 3.50 -1.83 -20.80
C ASN A 107 3.82 -0.49 -20.13
N TYR A 108 4.34 -0.49 -18.89
CA TYR A 108 4.81 0.74 -18.24
C TYR A 108 5.79 1.54 -19.11
N ASP A 109 6.67 0.86 -19.84
CA ASP A 109 7.65 1.43 -20.78
C ASP A 109 7.02 2.28 -21.90
N LYS A 110 5.73 2.10 -22.19
CA LYS A 110 5.00 2.84 -23.23
C LYS A 110 4.09 3.92 -22.70
N MET A 111 3.79 3.91 -21.40
CA MET A 111 2.76 4.75 -20.78
C MET A 111 3.26 5.50 -19.54
N TYR A 112 4.59 5.56 -19.35
CA TYR A 112 5.18 6.37 -18.30
C TYR A 112 5.09 7.86 -18.65
N HIS A 113 4.99 8.69 -17.62
CA HIS A 113 4.93 10.15 -17.76
C HIS A 113 6.29 10.77 -17.47
N ASN A 114 6.73 11.76 -18.27
CA ASN A 114 7.96 12.48 -17.97
C ASN A 114 7.75 13.45 -16.82
N LYS A 115 8.81 13.68 -16.05
CA LYS A 115 8.78 14.66 -14.96
C LYS A 115 8.52 16.06 -15.53
N GLY A 116 7.53 16.75 -14.99
CA GLY A 116 7.19 18.13 -15.37
C GLY A 116 6.22 18.25 -16.55
N GLU A 117 5.83 17.14 -17.19
CA GLU A 117 4.76 17.16 -18.17
C GLU A 117 3.40 17.12 -17.46
N ALA A 118 2.46 17.93 -17.94
CA ALA A 118 1.09 17.91 -17.44
C ALA A 118 0.41 16.63 -17.94
N ILE A 119 -0.23 15.89 -17.04
CA ILE A 119 -1.03 14.71 -17.37
C ILE A 119 -2.49 15.12 -17.48
N THR A 120 -3.15 14.78 -18.59
CA THR A 120 -4.60 14.99 -18.70
C THR A 120 -5.35 14.00 -17.82
N GLU A 121 -6.57 14.34 -17.39
CA GLU A 121 -7.42 13.43 -16.61
C GLU A 121 -7.63 12.08 -17.34
N LYS A 122 -7.83 12.12 -18.66
CA LYS A 122 -8.01 10.92 -19.48
C LYS A 122 -6.77 10.01 -19.45
N GLU A 123 -5.57 10.60 -19.59
CA GLU A 123 -4.31 9.86 -19.54
C GLU A 123 -4.07 9.29 -18.14
N LEU A 124 -4.33 10.09 -17.09
CA LEU A 124 -4.22 9.63 -15.71
C LEU A 124 -5.14 8.44 -15.45
N LEU A 125 -6.41 8.52 -15.85
CA LEU A 125 -7.35 7.41 -15.70
C LEU A 125 -6.87 6.16 -16.44
N ALA A 126 -6.41 6.29 -17.69
CA ALA A 126 -5.87 5.17 -18.45
C ALA A 126 -4.62 4.55 -17.79
N SER A 127 -3.71 5.37 -17.28
CA SER A 127 -2.53 4.91 -16.54
C SER A 127 -2.91 4.25 -15.22
N MET A 128 -3.85 4.81 -14.46
CA MET A 128 -4.36 4.23 -13.21
C MET A 128 -5.01 2.86 -13.44
N GLU A 129 -5.71 2.65 -14.57
CA GLU A 129 -6.30 1.35 -14.91
C GLU A 129 -5.27 0.21 -14.95
N LEU A 130 -4.00 0.52 -15.28
CA LEU A 130 -2.93 -0.48 -15.26
C LEU A 130 -2.59 -0.98 -13.85
N TYR A 131 -2.83 -0.14 -12.84
CA TYR A 131 -2.64 -0.46 -11.42
C TYR A 131 -3.92 -0.98 -10.77
N ARG A 132 -5.07 -0.87 -11.45
CA ARG A 132 -6.38 -1.03 -10.83
C ARG A 132 -6.84 -2.48 -10.66
N PRO A 133 -7.79 -2.69 -9.72
CA PRO A 133 -8.18 -4.01 -9.26
C PRO A 133 -9.22 -4.74 -10.11
N SER A 134 -9.64 -4.23 -11.27
CA SER A 134 -10.70 -4.88 -12.07
C SER A 134 -10.35 -6.32 -12.49
N ARG A 135 -9.07 -6.69 -12.42
CA ARG A 135 -8.55 -8.05 -12.62
C ARG A 135 -8.53 -8.94 -11.37
N PHE A 136 -8.77 -8.41 -10.17
CA PHE A 136 -8.68 -9.15 -8.91
C PHE A 136 -9.61 -10.35 -8.88
N MET A 137 -10.89 -10.17 -9.24
CA MET A 137 -11.82 -11.30 -9.23
C MET A 137 -11.37 -12.43 -10.15
N LYS A 138 -10.82 -12.10 -11.33
CA LYS A 138 -10.26 -13.10 -12.25
C LYS A 138 -9.03 -13.77 -11.66
N LEU A 139 -8.12 -13.05 -11.03
CA LEU A 139 -6.93 -13.64 -10.40
C LEU A 139 -7.31 -14.57 -9.25
N TYR A 140 -8.24 -14.14 -8.40
CA TYR A 140 -8.77 -14.97 -7.31
C TYR A 140 -9.46 -16.24 -7.83
N GLN A 141 -10.31 -16.11 -8.85
CA GLN A 141 -10.98 -17.26 -9.50
C GLN A 141 -9.98 -18.24 -10.12
N ASN A 142 -8.81 -17.76 -10.57
CA ASN A 142 -7.72 -18.60 -11.06
C ASN A 142 -6.82 -19.16 -9.95
N GLY A 143 -7.19 -18.99 -8.67
CA GLY A 143 -6.52 -19.63 -7.53
C GLY A 143 -5.45 -18.77 -6.85
N ALA A 144 -5.34 -17.48 -7.16
CA ALA A 144 -4.42 -16.60 -6.44
C ALA A 144 -4.89 -16.34 -4.99
N ASN A 145 -3.98 -16.42 -4.04
CA ASN A 145 -4.22 -16.05 -2.65
C ASN A 145 -3.96 -14.56 -2.43
N PHE A 146 -4.97 -13.84 -1.93
CA PHE A 146 -4.87 -12.40 -1.64
C PHE A 146 -4.47 -12.09 -0.19
N LYS A 147 -4.44 -13.10 0.68
CA LYS A 147 -4.00 -12.96 2.08
C LYS A 147 -2.47 -13.08 2.14
N ILE A 148 -1.79 -12.08 1.59
CA ILE A 148 -0.32 -12.07 1.47
C ILE A 148 0.35 -11.36 2.64
N PHE A 149 -0.32 -10.40 3.27
CA PHE A 149 0.21 -9.68 4.42
C PHE A 149 0.03 -10.51 5.68
N LYS A 150 1.11 -10.62 6.45
CA LYS A 150 1.10 -11.30 7.75
C LYS A 150 1.78 -10.40 8.78
N GLY A 151 1.27 -10.43 10.01
CA GLY A 151 1.98 -9.82 11.13
C GLY A 151 3.35 -10.48 11.27
N THR A 152 4.36 -9.70 11.67
CA THR A 152 5.70 -10.25 11.95
C THR A 152 5.63 -11.27 13.08
N ASP A 153 6.55 -12.23 13.13
CA ASP A 153 6.59 -13.22 14.20
C ASP A 153 6.67 -12.57 15.58
N HIS A 154 7.45 -11.49 15.69
CA HIS A 154 7.55 -10.70 16.91
C HIS A 154 6.19 -10.10 17.30
N ALA A 155 5.48 -9.44 16.38
CA ALA A 155 4.17 -8.86 16.65
C ALA A 155 3.14 -9.93 17.04
N ASN A 156 3.12 -11.05 16.31
CA ASN A 156 2.23 -12.17 16.62
C ASN A 156 2.53 -12.78 18.00
N GLN A 157 3.80 -12.87 18.39
CA GLN A 157 4.21 -13.36 19.70
C GLN A 157 3.79 -12.38 20.81
N GLN A 158 4.00 -11.07 20.62
CA GLN A 158 3.57 -10.05 21.57
C GLN A 158 2.05 -10.07 21.79
N ILE A 159 1.27 -10.18 20.71
CA ILE A 159 -0.19 -10.31 20.78
C ILE A 159 -0.57 -11.56 21.58
N LYS A 160 0.04 -12.72 21.29
CA LYS A 160 -0.24 -13.98 22.03
C LYS A 160 0.11 -13.91 23.51
N LEU A 161 1.15 -13.17 23.88
CA LEU A 161 1.57 -13.03 25.28
C LEU A 161 0.75 -11.99 26.05
N SER A 162 0.28 -10.95 25.35
CA SER A 162 -0.33 -9.77 25.99
C SER A 162 -1.86 -9.77 25.94
N LEU A 163 -2.46 -10.52 25.01
CA LEU A 163 -3.90 -10.55 24.79
C LEU A 163 -4.42 -11.97 24.94
N ASN A 164 -5.63 -12.09 25.51
CA ASN A 164 -6.36 -13.35 25.49
C ASN A 164 -6.63 -13.78 24.04
N SER A 165 -6.88 -15.06 23.78
CA SER A 165 -7.15 -15.57 22.43
C SER A 165 -8.41 -14.95 21.79
N GLU A 166 -9.29 -14.36 22.60
CA GLU A 166 -10.49 -13.66 22.15
C GLU A 166 -10.38 -12.17 22.47
N TYR A 167 -10.23 -11.35 21.43
CA TYR A 167 -10.23 -9.89 21.53
C TYR A 167 -10.95 -9.27 20.34
N ILE A 168 -11.45 -8.06 20.55
CA ILE A 168 -12.07 -7.23 19.51
C ILE A 168 -11.13 -6.08 19.20
N VAL A 169 -10.87 -5.83 17.92
CA VAL A 169 -10.08 -4.69 17.47
C VAL A 169 -11.02 -3.58 17.01
N LEU A 170 -10.86 -2.38 17.56
CA LEU A 170 -11.52 -1.17 17.10
C LEU A 170 -10.47 -0.24 16.48
N THR A 171 -10.66 0.14 15.23
CA THR A 171 -9.86 1.19 14.61
C THR A 171 -10.57 2.54 14.77
N ILE A 172 -9.82 3.57 15.18
CA ILE A 172 -10.29 4.95 15.14
C ILE A 172 -9.85 5.51 13.80
N ARG A 173 -10.82 5.94 12.99
CA ARG A 173 -10.53 6.59 11.72
C ARG A 173 -10.49 8.10 11.90
N PHE A 174 -9.41 8.70 11.45
CA PHE A 174 -9.23 10.13 11.39
C PHE A 174 -8.52 10.51 10.11
N SER A 175 -9.11 11.45 9.37
CA SER A 175 -8.53 12.07 8.20
C SER A 175 -8.59 13.58 8.36
N LYS A 176 -7.45 14.23 8.19
CA LYS A 176 -7.40 15.70 8.09
C LYS A 176 -7.90 16.23 6.74
N TYR A 177 -7.99 15.37 5.73
CA TYR A 177 -8.36 15.73 4.36
C TYR A 177 -9.82 15.43 4.03
N PHE A 178 -10.41 14.45 4.71
CA PHE A 178 -11.78 13.97 4.49
C PHE A 178 -12.50 13.84 5.83
N ALA A 179 -12.79 14.99 6.45
CA ALA A 179 -13.35 15.05 7.81
C ALA A 179 -14.69 14.32 7.94
N GLU A 180 -15.46 14.24 6.85
CA GLU A 180 -16.73 13.50 6.78
C GLU A 180 -16.58 11.99 6.97
N ARG A 181 -15.35 11.46 6.88
CA ARG A 181 -15.04 10.03 7.09
C ARG A 181 -14.61 9.74 8.53
N ASN A 182 -14.49 10.77 9.36
CA ASN A 182 -14.00 10.62 10.73
C ASN A 182 -15.08 10.00 11.60
N ILE A 183 -14.64 9.14 12.51
CA ILE A 183 -15.53 8.52 13.48
C ILE A 183 -15.92 9.57 14.54
N ASP A 184 -17.19 9.54 14.94
CA ASP A 184 -17.62 10.22 16.16
C ASP A 184 -17.03 9.48 17.37
N ILE A 185 -16.02 10.08 17.99
CA ILE A 185 -15.29 9.50 19.13
C ILE A 185 -16.23 9.23 20.31
N SER A 186 -17.25 10.06 20.52
CA SER A 186 -18.19 9.88 21.63
C SER A 186 -19.08 8.65 21.42
N GLU A 187 -19.58 8.43 20.21
CA GLU A 187 -20.33 7.21 19.89
C GLU A 187 -19.44 5.97 19.88
N TRP A 188 -18.21 6.08 19.38
CA TRP A 188 -17.25 4.96 19.40
C TRP A 188 -16.85 4.56 20.82
N PHE A 189 -16.74 5.53 21.73
CA PHE A 189 -16.45 5.29 23.13
C PHE A 189 -17.62 4.56 23.82
N LYS A 190 -18.89 4.93 23.55
CA LYS A 190 -20.05 4.18 24.04
C LYS A 190 -20.03 2.72 23.59
N PHE A 191 -19.66 2.48 22.32
CA PHE A 191 -19.54 1.12 21.80
C PHE A 191 -18.40 0.34 22.48
N TYR A 192 -17.26 0.99 22.72
CA TYR A 192 -16.17 0.42 23.51
C TYR A 192 -16.64 0.03 24.93
N GLU A 193 -17.30 0.93 25.66
CA GLU A 193 -17.81 0.67 27.00
C GLU A 193 -18.82 -0.48 27.02
N TYR A 194 -19.69 -0.54 26.01
CA TYR A 194 -20.62 -1.66 25.83
C TYR A 194 -19.88 -2.99 25.70
N LEU A 195 -18.85 -3.09 24.83
CA LEU A 195 -18.08 -4.32 24.65
C LEU A 195 -17.35 -4.75 25.93
N VAL A 196 -16.74 -3.80 26.63
CA VAL A 196 -16.06 -4.06 27.92
C VAL A 196 -17.06 -4.54 28.97
N ALA A 197 -18.26 -3.95 29.05
CA ALA A 197 -19.32 -4.37 29.95
C ALA A 197 -19.86 -5.78 29.64
N GLN A 198 -19.77 -6.23 28.39
CA GLN A 198 -20.05 -7.63 27.99
C GLN A 198 -18.90 -8.60 28.29
N GLY A 199 -17.79 -8.13 28.88
CA GLY A 199 -16.63 -8.95 29.22
C GLY A 199 -15.63 -9.15 28.09
N HIS A 200 -15.73 -8.42 26.98
CA HIS A 200 -14.77 -8.52 25.89
C HIS A 200 -13.48 -7.74 26.17
N THR A 201 -12.34 -8.31 25.76
CA THR A 201 -11.08 -7.56 25.67
C THR A 201 -11.09 -6.75 24.38
N VAL A 202 -10.94 -5.43 24.49
CA VAL A 202 -10.98 -4.52 23.32
C VAL A 202 -9.63 -3.84 23.13
N VAL A 203 -9.08 -3.93 21.91
CA VAL A 203 -7.84 -3.28 21.50
C VAL A 203 -8.18 -2.15 20.56
N VAL A 204 -7.81 -0.93 20.95
CA VAL A 204 -8.04 0.27 20.12
C VAL A 204 -6.77 0.60 19.34
N ILE A 205 -6.90 0.69 18.02
CA ILE A 205 -5.83 1.09 17.11
C ILE A 205 -6.12 2.50 16.62
N PRO A 206 -5.25 3.49 16.93
CA PRO A 206 -5.42 4.86 16.45
C PRO A 206 -5.22 4.95 14.94
N ASP A 207 -5.65 6.07 14.34
CA ASP A 207 -5.38 6.31 12.92
C ASP A 207 -3.89 6.62 12.74
N GLN A 208 -3.35 6.25 11.58
CA GLN A 208 -1.98 6.61 11.25
C GLN A 208 -1.79 8.14 11.16
N GLU A 209 -2.83 8.89 10.75
CA GLU A 209 -2.77 10.35 10.65
C GLU A 209 -2.78 11.05 12.02
N ASP A 210 -3.07 10.33 13.12
CA ASP A 210 -3.03 10.90 14.47
C ASP A 210 -1.63 11.39 14.86
N CYS A 211 -0.56 10.88 14.24
CA CYS A 211 0.81 11.35 14.48
C CYS A 211 1.04 12.81 14.03
N PHE A 212 0.15 13.36 13.21
CA PHE A 212 0.21 14.75 12.74
C PHE A 212 -0.66 15.70 13.55
N ARG A 213 -1.35 15.20 14.58
CA ARG A 213 -2.05 16.09 15.51
C ARG A 213 -1.02 16.85 16.33
N SER A 214 -1.05 18.18 16.27
CA SER A 214 -0.44 19.02 17.30
C SER A 214 -1.07 18.65 18.64
N ARG A 215 -0.25 18.35 19.64
CA ARG A 215 -0.71 18.19 21.04
C ARG A 215 -1.23 19.52 21.58
#